data_AF-A0A443IQT6-F1
#
_entry.id   AF-A0A443IQT6-F1
#
_cell.length_a   1.000
_cell.length_b   1.000
_cell.length_c   1.000
_cell.angle_alpha   90.00
_cell.angle_beta   90.00
_cell.angle_gamma   90.00
#
_symmetry.space_group_name_H-M   'P 1'
#
loop_
_entity.id
_entity.type
_entity.pdbx_description
1 polymer ?
#
loop_
_entity_poly.entity_id
_entity_poly.type
_entity_poly.pdbx_seq_one_letter_code
_entity_poly.pdbx_strand_id
1 'polypeptide(L)'
;MPNHVTNRITVTGPREARLAFKRAFLTQIREQGPDGQEILSAEFDFERIVPMPDLIRNTESSSVVQMGLLLLGRIDVSDTFLLPGSTLESEIARYLSYPHVKAAGVSDYAGLKAWIRETAPDCEEKAKAAIRAKEEFGHSSWYSWSIANWGTKWNAYSFQLIGEDDDQLDFSFDKAWSPPEPIFAALAKRPECADLSISIRSFDEGWLFAFSGVISKDCYLGETVEPTPEFYEEVYGFACPVDEEGKEEEAA
;
A
#
# COMPACT_ATOMS: atom_id res chain seq x y z
N MET A 1 -6.34 -13.50 0.35
CA MET A 1 -5.33 -12.53 0.80
C MET A 1 -4.77 -11.84 -0.44
N PRO A 2 -4.28 -10.59 -0.36
CA PRO A 2 -3.61 -9.98 -1.49
C PRO A 2 -2.31 -10.72 -1.80
N ASN A 3 -1.89 -10.69 -3.06
CA ASN A 3 -0.59 -11.18 -3.49
C ASN A 3 0.53 -10.38 -2.80
N HIS A 4 1.53 -11.06 -2.27
CA HIS A 4 2.69 -10.49 -1.62
C HIS A 4 3.83 -10.27 -2.61
N VAL A 5 4.46 -9.10 -2.51
CA VAL A 5 5.70 -8.78 -3.20
C VAL A 5 6.78 -8.59 -2.15
N THR A 6 7.73 -9.51 -2.10
CA THR A 6 8.90 -9.42 -1.23
C THR A 6 9.94 -8.50 -1.85
N ASN A 7 10.63 -7.70 -1.05
CA ASN A 7 11.61 -6.73 -1.52
C ASN A 7 12.83 -6.82 -0.64
N ARG A 8 13.96 -7.15 -1.25
CA ARG A 8 15.26 -7.09 -0.62
C ARG A 8 15.93 -5.77 -0.97
N ILE A 9 16.41 -5.09 0.06
CA ILE A 9 17.07 -3.79 -0.02
C ILE A 9 18.46 -3.93 0.55
N THR A 10 19.46 -3.68 -0.30
CA THR A 10 20.86 -3.68 0.11
C THR A 10 21.42 -2.27 0.01
N VAL A 11 21.78 -1.70 1.16
CA VAL A 11 22.29 -0.34 1.30
C VAL A 11 23.79 -0.38 1.54
N THR A 12 24.56 0.23 0.65
CA THR A 12 26.03 0.33 0.73
C THR A 12 26.47 1.79 0.73
N GLY A 13 27.66 2.07 1.25
CA GLY A 13 28.20 3.43 1.40
C GLY A 13 28.82 3.62 2.79
N PRO A 14 29.21 4.84 3.19
CA PRO A 14 29.84 5.08 4.48
C PRO A 14 28.96 4.65 5.67
N ARG A 15 29.57 4.06 6.71
CA ARG A 15 28.86 3.58 7.92
C ARG A 15 27.95 4.62 8.54
N GLU A 16 28.42 5.87 8.67
CA GLU A 16 27.63 6.95 9.25
C GLU A 16 26.39 7.31 8.40
N ALA A 17 26.49 7.22 7.07
CA ALA A 17 25.35 7.41 6.18
C ALA A 17 24.34 6.26 6.32
N ARG A 18 24.79 5.00 6.43
CA ARG A 18 23.90 3.86 6.68
C ARG A 18 23.19 3.98 8.04
N LEU A 19 23.89 4.44 9.08
CA LEU A 19 23.27 4.71 10.38
C LEU A 19 22.25 5.87 10.32
N ALA A 20 22.52 6.91 9.54
CA ALA A 20 21.58 7.99 9.30
C ALA A 20 20.32 7.50 8.58
N PHE A 21 20.48 6.69 7.53
CA PHE A 21 19.38 6.02 6.83
C PHE A 21 18.50 5.22 7.80
N LYS A 22 19.10 4.37 8.65
CA LYS A 22 18.35 3.58 9.64
C LYS A 22 17.53 4.47 10.58
N ARG A 23 18.15 5.51 11.15
CA ARG A 23 17.44 6.43 12.06
C ARG A 23 16.29 7.16 11.36
N ALA A 24 16.48 7.51 10.09
CA ALA A 24 15.51 8.28 9.33
C ALA A 24 14.33 7.44 8.85
N PHE A 25 14.55 6.20 8.39
CA PHE A 25 13.52 5.44 7.65
C PHE A 25 13.11 4.11 8.29
N LEU A 26 13.82 3.65 9.32
CA LEU A 26 13.40 2.49 10.11
C LEU A 26 12.75 2.94 11.42
N THR A 27 11.56 2.42 11.68
CA THR A 27 10.88 2.58 12.96
C THR A 27 11.22 1.40 13.85
N GLN A 28 11.79 1.64 15.04
CA GLN A 28 11.99 0.59 16.03
C GLN A 28 10.67 0.31 16.75
N ILE A 29 10.33 -0.97 16.87
CA ILE A 29 9.14 -1.45 17.55
C ILE A 29 9.57 -2.23 18.78
N ARG A 30 8.84 -2.00 19.87
CA ARG A 30 9.06 -2.64 21.16
C ARG A 30 7.75 -3.24 21.62
N GLU A 31 7.71 -4.56 21.67
CA GLU A 31 6.53 -5.31 22.07
C GLU A 31 6.85 -6.19 23.28
N GLN A 32 5.82 -6.49 24.07
CA GLN A 32 5.94 -7.51 25.11
C GLN A 32 5.50 -8.85 24.55
N GLY A 33 6.41 -9.81 24.55
CA GLY A 33 6.12 -11.19 24.20
C GLY A 33 5.19 -11.86 25.23
N PRO A 34 4.70 -13.07 24.93
CA PRO A 34 3.76 -13.81 25.78
C PRO A 34 4.25 -13.99 27.23
N ASP A 35 5.57 -14.08 27.43
CA ASP A 35 6.21 -14.29 28.73
C ASP A 35 6.75 -12.99 29.36
N GLY A 36 6.34 -11.82 28.85
CA GLY A 36 6.80 -10.50 29.31
C GLY A 36 8.20 -10.11 28.85
N GLN A 37 8.84 -10.90 28.00
CA GLN A 37 10.10 -10.56 27.36
C GLN A 37 9.92 -9.40 26.35
N GLU A 38 10.87 -8.46 26.32
CA GLU A 38 10.86 -7.39 25.32
C GLU A 38 11.29 -7.97 23.96
N ILE A 39 10.43 -7.83 22.96
CA ILE A 39 10.72 -8.14 21.56
C ILE A 39 11.03 -6.81 20.87
N LEU A 40 12.24 -6.71 20.34
CA LEU A 40 12.69 -5.57 19.55
C LEU A 40 12.65 -5.95 18.08
N SER A 41 11.87 -5.21 17.30
CA SER A 41 11.82 -5.33 15.84
C SER A 41 12.00 -3.96 15.19
N ALA A 42 12.04 -3.93 13.87
CA ALA A 42 12.02 -2.71 13.10
C ALA A 42 11.03 -2.84 11.94
N GLU A 43 10.59 -1.72 11.41
CA GLU A 43 9.78 -1.64 10.20
C GLU A 43 10.37 -0.59 9.25
N PHE A 44 10.27 -0.86 7.95
CA PHE A 44 10.61 0.12 6.92
C PHE A 44 9.41 1.05 6.68
N ASP A 45 9.48 2.28 7.19
CA ASP A 45 8.29 3.09 7.41
C ASP A 45 8.08 4.14 6.30
N PHE A 46 7.09 3.91 5.44
CA PHE A 46 6.72 4.82 4.35
C PHE A 46 6.28 6.20 4.86
N GLU A 47 5.71 6.29 6.06
CA GLU A 47 5.27 7.56 6.64
C GLU A 47 6.46 8.49 6.95
N ARG A 48 7.64 7.92 7.20
CA ARG A 48 8.86 8.71 7.41
C ARG A 48 9.46 9.24 6.11
N ILE A 49 9.03 8.70 4.97
CA ILE A 49 9.54 9.05 3.64
C ILE A 49 8.55 9.97 2.94
N VAL A 50 7.30 9.53 2.81
CA VAL A 50 6.17 10.27 2.20
C VAL A 50 4.99 10.21 3.18
N PRO A 51 4.89 11.17 4.12
CA PRO A 51 3.87 11.14 5.16
C PRO A 51 2.47 11.38 4.60
N MET A 52 1.52 10.56 5.02
CA MET A 52 0.11 10.73 4.72
C MET A 52 -0.49 11.82 5.63
N PRO A 53 -1.16 12.85 5.06
CA PRO A 53 -1.84 13.87 5.86
C PRO A 53 -2.92 13.27 6.77
N ASP A 54 -3.08 13.81 7.98
CA ASP A 54 -4.06 13.29 8.96
C ASP A 54 -5.50 13.33 8.45
N LEU A 55 -5.87 14.35 7.66
CA LEU A 55 -7.19 14.39 7.05
C LEU A 55 -7.44 13.19 6.15
N ILE A 56 -6.44 12.81 5.34
CA ILE A 56 -6.50 11.63 4.46
C ILE A 56 -6.50 10.35 5.28
N ARG A 57 -5.61 10.25 6.29
CA ARG A 57 -5.50 9.07 7.18
C ARG A 57 -6.83 8.72 7.85
N ASN A 58 -7.60 9.73 8.21
CA ASN A 58 -8.89 9.58 8.91
C ASN A 58 -10.09 9.40 7.96
N THR A 59 -9.87 9.27 6.65
CA THR A 59 -10.94 8.93 5.69
C THR A 59 -11.16 7.41 5.61
N GLU A 60 -12.06 6.98 4.73
CA GLU A 60 -12.32 5.57 4.45
C GLU A 60 -12.53 5.38 2.94
N SER A 61 -12.27 4.16 2.43
CA SER A 61 -12.68 3.74 1.08
C SER A 61 -13.68 2.60 1.20
N SER A 62 -14.98 2.91 1.19
CA SER A 62 -16.04 1.92 1.38
C SER A 62 -17.38 2.30 0.74
N SER A 63 -18.32 1.35 0.75
CA SER A 63 -19.69 1.55 0.28
C SER A 63 -20.45 2.57 1.12
N VAL A 64 -20.11 2.75 2.40
CA VAL A 64 -20.75 3.74 3.29
C VAL A 64 -20.41 5.16 2.83
N VAL A 65 -19.15 5.41 2.44
CA VAL A 65 -18.74 6.70 1.86
C VAL A 65 -19.49 6.96 0.55
N GLN A 66 -19.58 5.97 -0.34
CA GLN A 66 -20.32 6.10 -1.61
C GLN A 66 -21.80 6.40 -1.40
N MET A 67 -22.44 5.72 -0.45
CA MET A 67 -23.83 5.98 -0.08
C MET A 67 -24.00 7.43 0.38
N GLY A 68 -23.10 7.93 1.24
CA GLY A 68 -23.12 9.33 1.67
C GLY A 68 -22.92 10.31 0.52
N LEU A 69 -21.98 10.05 -0.39
CA LEU A 69 -21.77 10.86 -1.59
C LEU A 69 -23.01 10.88 -2.49
N LEU A 70 -23.70 9.74 -2.65
CA LEU A 70 -24.98 9.64 -3.35
C LEU A 70 -26.05 10.51 -2.68
N LEU A 71 -26.15 10.51 -1.34
CA LEU A 71 -27.12 11.33 -0.60
C LEU A 71 -26.89 12.82 -0.81
N LEU A 72 -25.62 13.22 -0.82
CA LEU A 72 -25.15 14.59 -0.99
C LEU A 72 -25.09 15.03 -2.47
N GLY A 73 -25.34 14.12 -3.42
CA GLY A 73 -25.25 14.41 -4.86
C GLY A 73 -23.83 14.67 -5.35
N ARG A 74 -22.80 14.20 -4.61
CA ARG A 74 -21.37 14.43 -4.87
C ARG A 74 -20.65 13.16 -5.31
N ILE A 75 -21.27 12.38 -6.19
CA ILE A 75 -20.65 11.14 -6.69
C ILE A 75 -19.34 11.42 -7.47
N ASP A 76 -19.15 12.64 -7.97
CA ASP A 76 -17.92 13.14 -8.62
C ASP A 76 -16.67 13.02 -7.75
N VAL A 77 -16.85 12.95 -6.42
CA VAL A 77 -15.77 12.84 -5.44
C VAL A 77 -15.26 11.41 -5.30
N SER A 78 -16.02 10.41 -5.74
CA SER A 78 -15.63 9.01 -5.56
C SER A 78 -14.44 8.66 -6.46
N ASP A 79 -13.27 8.42 -5.85
CA ASP A 79 -12.07 7.95 -6.56
C ASP A 79 -12.10 6.46 -6.90
N THR A 80 -13.10 5.75 -6.38
CA THR A 80 -13.22 4.31 -6.48
C THR A 80 -14.66 3.91 -6.77
N PHE A 81 -14.85 2.71 -7.33
CA PHE A 81 -16.15 2.02 -7.47
C PHE A 81 -17.18 2.61 -8.44
N LEU A 82 -16.93 3.75 -9.07
CA LEU A 82 -17.78 4.26 -10.16
C LEU A 82 -17.29 3.78 -11.51
N LEU A 83 -18.25 3.47 -12.39
CA LEU A 83 -17.94 3.18 -13.78
C LEU A 83 -17.63 4.48 -14.52
N PRO A 84 -16.77 4.45 -15.55
CA PRO A 84 -16.55 5.60 -16.41
C PRO A 84 -17.88 6.12 -16.96
N GLY A 85 -18.17 7.40 -16.74
CA GLY A 85 -19.40 8.05 -17.19
C GLY A 85 -20.63 7.87 -16.28
N SER A 86 -20.48 7.31 -15.08
CA SER A 86 -21.56 7.28 -14.07
C SER A 86 -22.13 8.69 -13.81
N THR A 87 -23.46 8.81 -13.79
CA THR A 87 -24.18 10.02 -13.36
C THR A 87 -24.93 9.75 -12.07
N LEU A 88 -25.42 10.81 -11.40
CA LEU A 88 -26.19 10.65 -10.17
C LEU A 88 -27.44 9.79 -10.43
N GLU A 89 -28.10 9.99 -11.56
CA GLU A 89 -29.29 9.23 -11.97
C GLU A 89 -28.97 7.76 -12.21
N SER A 90 -27.84 7.44 -12.87
CA SER A 90 -27.46 6.05 -13.12
C SER A 90 -27.12 5.33 -11.81
N GLU A 91 -26.46 6.01 -10.88
CA GLU A 91 -26.13 5.45 -9.56
C GLU A 91 -27.39 5.25 -8.71
N ILE A 92 -28.33 6.22 -8.71
CA ILE A 92 -29.63 6.04 -8.04
C ILE A 92 -30.35 4.82 -8.62
N ALA A 93 -30.43 4.70 -9.95
CA ALA A 93 -31.08 3.56 -10.60
C ALA A 93 -30.38 2.23 -10.24
N ARG A 94 -29.05 2.23 -10.16
CA ARG A 94 -28.27 1.07 -9.72
C ARG A 94 -28.64 0.65 -8.30
N TYR A 95 -28.64 1.56 -7.33
CA TYR A 95 -29.01 1.23 -5.95
C TYR A 95 -30.47 0.73 -5.85
N LEU A 96 -31.41 1.38 -6.54
CA LEU A 96 -32.81 0.94 -6.60
C LEU A 96 -32.99 -0.43 -7.27
N SER A 97 -32.04 -0.86 -8.09
CA SER A 97 -32.08 -2.18 -8.73
C SER A 97 -31.78 -3.33 -7.76
N TYR A 98 -31.11 -3.05 -6.64
CA TYR A 98 -30.61 -4.06 -5.72
C TYR A 98 -31.73 -4.83 -5.01
N PRO A 99 -31.64 -6.18 -4.92
CA PRO A 99 -32.70 -6.99 -4.33
C PRO A 99 -33.09 -6.60 -2.91
N HIS A 100 -32.11 -6.28 -2.06
CA HIS A 100 -32.36 -5.89 -0.67
C HIS A 100 -33.01 -4.51 -0.54
N VAL A 101 -32.71 -3.58 -1.45
CA VAL A 101 -33.35 -2.25 -1.51
C VAL A 101 -34.80 -2.39 -1.96
N LYS A 102 -35.06 -3.21 -2.99
CA LYS A 102 -36.42 -3.53 -3.44
C LYS A 102 -37.24 -4.24 -2.37
N ALA A 103 -36.65 -5.19 -1.65
CA ALA A 103 -37.31 -5.90 -0.56
C ALA A 103 -37.68 -4.97 0.61
N ALA A 104 -36.92 -3.89 0.82
CA ALA A 104 -37.25 -2.84 1.78
C ALA A 104 -38.36 -1.87 1.30
N GLY A 105 -38.95 -2.10 0.12
CA GLY A 105 -40.03 -1.26 -0.43
C GLY A 105 -39.56 0.08 -0.99
N VAL A 106 -38.24 0.28 -1.13
CA VAL A 106 -37.65 1.51 -1.65
C VAL A 106 -37.76 1.54 -3.18
N SER A 107 -38.40 2.56 -3.72
CA SER A 107 -38.71 2.66 -5.16
C SER A 107 -38.32 3.98 -5.81
N ASP A 108 -37.95 4.99 -5.02
CA ASP A 108 -37.53 6.30 -5.51
C ASP A 108 -36.32 6.82 -4.72
N TYR A 109 -35.78 7.96 -5.15
CA TYR A 109 -34.60 8.54 -4.52
C TYR A 109 -34.89 9.01 -3.09
N ALA A 110 -36.07 9.56 -2.82
CA ALA A 110 -36.42 10.04 -1.47
C ALA A 110 -36.46 8.89 -0.45
N GLY A 111 -37.09 7.77 -0.82
CA GLY A 111 -37.09 6.53 -0.05
C GLY A 111 -35.68 5.97 0.10
N LEU A 112 -34.86 6.03 -0.96
CA LEU A 112 -33.46 5.58 -0.89
C LEU A 112 -32.65 6.42 0.11
N LYS A 113 -32.86 7.74 0.16
CA LYS A 113 -32.20 8.59 1.15
C LYS A 113 -32.58 8.21 2.57
N ALA A 114 -33.87 7.98 2.82
CA ALA A 114 -34.36 7.59 4.13
C ALA A 114 -33.78 6.23 4.55
N TRP A 115 -33.84 5.25 3.65
CA TRP A 115 -33.32 3.90 3.89
C TRP A 115 -31.81 3.89 4.16
N ILE A 116 -31.01 4.60 3.35
CA ILE A 116 -29.57 4.69 3.55
C ILE A 116 -29.24 5.30 4.92
N ARG A 117 -29.93 6.37 5.34
CA ARG A 117 -29.68 7.00 6.66
C ARG A 117 -30.01 6.07 7.83
N GLU A 118 -30.94 5.14 7.65
CA GLU A 118 -31.25 4.12 8.65
C GLU A 118 -30.17 3.02 8.67
N THR A 119 -29.76 2.53 7.50
CA THR A 119 -28.80 1.42 7.39
C THR A 119 -27.34 1.82 7.57
N ALA A 120 -27.01 3.08 7.33
CA ALA A 120 -25.66 3.65 7.35
C ALA A 120 -25.70 5.09 7.91
N PRO A 121 -25.96 5.26 9.22
CA PRO A 121 -26.25 6.57 9.83
C PRO A 121 -25.08 7.58 9.77
N ASP A 122 -23.85 7.09 9.65
CA ASP A 122 -22.63 7.90 9.57
C ASP A 122 -22.19 8.22 8.13
N CYS A 123 -22.95 7.78 7.11
CA CYS A 123 -22.55 7.91 5.70
C CYS A 123 -22.31 9.38 5.27
N GLU A 124 -23.18 10.32 5.68
CA GLU A 124 -23.03 11.73 5.33
C GLU A 124 -21.82 12.38 6.00
N GLU A 125 -21.47 11.96 7.22
CA GLU A 125 -20.28 12.47 7.91
C GLU A 125 -19.00 11.99 7.21
N LYS A 126 -18.92 10.68 6.94
CA LYS A 126 -17.79 10.08 6.20
C LYS A 126 -17.66 10.66 4.80
N ALA A 127 -18.77 10.89 4.11
CA ALA A 127 -18.78 11.54 2.80
C ALA A 127 -18.29 12.99 2.85
N LYS A 128 -18.67 13.76 3.89
CA LYS A 128 -18.12 15.11 4.09
C LYS A 128 -16.62 15.10 4.34
N ALA A 129 -16.09 14.12 5.08
CA ALA A 129 -14.65 13.96 5.26
C ALA A 129 -13.95 13.66 3.92
N ALA A 130 -14.52 12.75 3.11
CA ALA A 130 -14.02 12.42 1.78
C ALA A 130 -14.03 13.63 0.82
N ILE A 131 -15.09 14.45 0.86
CA ILE A 131 -15.19 15.70 0.08
C ILE A 131 -14.06 16.66 0.46
N ARG A 132 -13.85 16.93 1.75
CA ARG A 132 -12.77 17.83 2.21
C ARG A 132 -11.40 17.30 1.80
N ALA A 133 -11.17 16.00 1.99
CA ALA A 133 -9.93 15.35 1.59
C ALA A 133 -9.67 15.49 0.08
N LYS A 134 -10.70 15.31 -0.76
CA LYS A 134 -10.61 15.47 -2.21
C LYS A 134 -10.30 16.90 -2.61
N GLU A 135 -10.94 17.87 -1.96
CA GLU A 135 -10.75 19.30 -2.22
C GLU A 135 -9.36 19.80 -1.81
N GLU A 136 -8.81 19.30 -0.70
CA GLU A 136 -7.52 19.76 -0.16
C GLU A 136 -6.31 19.01 -0.74
N PHE A 137 -6.43 17.69 -0.93
CA PHE A 137 -5.31 16.83 -1.32
C PHE A 137 -5.51 16.11 -2.65
N GLY A 138 -6.64 16.31 -3.33
CA GLY A 138 -6.93 15.66 -4.61
C GLY A 138 -7.33 14.18 -4.50
N HIS A 139 -7.47 13.65 -3.28
CA HIS A 139 -7.83 12.25 -3.02
C HIS A 139 -8.98 12.15 -2.01
N SER A 140 -10.00 11.35 -2.30
CA SER A 140 -11.18 11.20 -1.45
C SER A 140 -11.00 10.19 -0.32
N SER A 141 -9.94 9.38 -0.38
CA SER A 141 -9.67 8.35 0.63
C SER A 141 -8.17 8.09 0.82
N TRP A 142 -7.80 7.53 1.98
CA TRP A 142 -6.46 7.01 2.26
C TRP A 142 -6.04 6.00 1.19
N TYR A 143 -6.97 5.19 0.69
CA TYR A 143 -6.69 4.15 -0.30
C TYR A 143 -6.21 4.75 -1.63
N SER A 144 -6.99 5.68 -2.19
CA SER A 144 -6.62 6.38 -3.43
C SER A 144 -5.32 7.16 -3.28
N TRP A 145 -5.08 7.74 -2.10
CA TRP A 145 -3.85 8.47 -1.82
C TRP A 145 -2.64 7.53 -1.74
N SER A 146 -2.74 6.41 -1.00
CA SER A 146 -1.64 5.44 -0.86
C SER A 146 -1.24 4.86 -2.20
N ILE A 147 -2.20 4.50 -3.06
CA ILE A 147 -1.90 4.00 -4.40
C ILE A 147 -1.13 5.04 -5.21
N ALA A 148 -1.53 6.31 -5.19
CA ALA A 148 -0.88 7.37 -5.96
C ALA A 148 0.50 7.77 -5.40
N ASN A 149 0.68 7.74 -4.07
CA ASN A 149 1.86 8.32 -3.41
C ASN A 149 2.87 7.28 -2.92
N TRP A 150 2.43 6.05 -2.66
CA TRP A 150 3.29 4.93 -2.26
C TRP A 150 3.36 3.83 -3.30
N GLY A 151 2.45 3.80 -4.29
CA GLY A 151 2.39 2.76 -5.30
C GLY A 151 1.75 1.45 -4.81
N THR A 152 1.37 1.38 -3.53
CA THR A 152 0.73 0.20 -2.92
C THR A 152 -0.30 0.64 -1.89
N LYS A 153 -1.13 -0.30 -1.44
CA LYS A 153 -2.26 -0.05 -0.53
C LYS A 153 -1.83 0.27 0.90
N TRP A 154 -0.78 -0.38 1.39
CA TRP A 154 -0.39 -0.32 2.80
C TRP A 154 1.08 0.04 2.95
N ASN A 155 1.47 0.36 4.18
CA ASN A 155 2.87 0.46 4.55
C ASN A 155 3.58 -0.90 4.38
N ALA A 156 4.91 -0.92 4.49
CA ALA A 156 5.67 -2.17 4.55
C ALA A 156 5.23 -3.04 5.74
N TYR A 157 5.37 -4.35 5.60
CA TYR A 157 5.20 -5.31 6.68
C TYR A 157 6.19 -6.47 6.53
N SER A 158 6.20 -7.42 7.47
CA SER A 158 7.13 -8.57 7.48
C SER A 158 8.60 -8.16 7.36
N PHE A 159 9.01 -7.09 8.02
CA PHE A 159 10.41 -6.65 7.98
C PHE A 159 11.35 -7.71 8.56
N GLN A 160 12.44 -7.98 7.85
CA GLN A 160 13.50 -8.87 8.33
C GLN A 160 14.87 -8.24 8.06
N LEU A 161 15.72 -8.18 9.09
CA LEU A 161 17.13 -7.85 8.91
C LEU A 161 17.87 -9.11 8.46
N ILE A 162 18.43 -9.09 7.25
CA ILE A 162 19.15 -10.23 6.66
C ILE A 162 20.62 -10.20 7.10
N GLY A 163 21.24 -9.01 7.04
CA GLY A 163 22.64 -8.84 7.41
C GLY A 163 23.02 -7.37 7.61
N GLU A 164 23.93 -7.12 8.54
CA GLU A 164 24.52 -5.80 8.75
C GLU A 164 25.98 -5.96 9.15
N ASP A 165 26.86 -5.31 8.40
CA ASP A 165 28.29 -5.30 8.64
C ASP A 165 28.90 -3.92 8.31
N ASP A 166 30.24 -3.85 8.26
CA ASP A 166 30.96 -2.60 8.01
C ASP A 166 30.79 -2.08 6.57
N ASP A 167 30.37 -2.92 5.64
CA ASP A 167 30.22 -2.59 4.22
C ASP A 167 28.75 -2.35 3.82
N GLN A 168 27.80 -3.07 4.43
CA GLN A 168 26.41 -3.03 4.01
C GLN A 168 25.37 -3.15 5.15
N LEU A 169 24.14 -2.74 4.81
CA LEU A 169 22.90 -3.03 5.51
C LEU A 169 21.95 -3.73 4.54
N ASP A 170 21.51 -4.93 4.85
CA ASP A 170 20.66 -5.77 4.01
C ASP A 170 19.41 -6.21 4.78
N PHE A 171 18.25 -5.89 4.24
CA PHE A 171 16.96 -6.22 4.85
C PHE A 171 15.91 -6.52 3.79
N SER A 172 14.87 -7.25 4.18
CA SER A 172 13.69 -7.47 3.36
C SER A 172 12.42 -6.99 4.03
N PHE A 173 11.39 -6.79 3.20
CA PHE A 173 10.03 -6.51 3.63
C PHE A 173 9.03 -6.82 2.52
N ASP A 174 7.78 -7.05 2.91
CA ASP A 174 6.67 -7.33 2.01
C ASP A 174 5.78 -6.10 1.81
N LYS A 175 5.07 -6.10 0.68
CA LYS A 175 3.88 -5.27 0.45
C LYS A 175 2.87 -5.98 -0.42
N ALA A 176 1.68 -5.38 -0.51
CA ALA A 176 0.65 -5.85 -1.42
C ALA A 176 0.94 -5.42 -2.87
N TRP A 177 0.72 -6.34 -3.80
CA TRP A 177 0.50 -6.14 -5.24
C TRP A 177 1.66 -5.65 -6.11
N SER A 178 2.52 -4.76 -5.61
CA SER A 178 3.55 -4.13 -6.45
C SER A 178 4.71 -3.58 -5.62
N PRO A 179 5.90 -3.38 -6.22
CA PRO A 179 6.95 -2.59 -5.62
C PRO A 179 6.46 -1.15 -5.35
N PRO A 180 6.90 -0.49 -4.28
CA PRO A 180 6.48 0.85 -3.88
C PRO A 180 7.38 1.87 -4.58
N GLU A 181 7.40 1.86 -5.91
CA GLU A 181 8.32 2.69 -6.71
C GLU A 181 8.29 4.18 -6.32
N PRO A 182 7.13 4.80 -6.00
CA PRO A 182 7.09 6.18 -5.49
C PRO A 182 7.90 6.39 -4.21
N ILE A 183 7.95 5.40 -3.31
CA ILE A 183 8.78 5.45 -2.10
C ILE A 183 10.26 5.40 -2.45
N PHE A 184 10.66 4.54 -3.38
CA PHE A 184 12.05 4.47 -3.85
C PHE A 184 12.49 5.76 -4.54
N ALA A 185 11.62 6.32 -5.39
CA ALA A 185 11.86 7.62 -6.02
C ALA A 185 11.99 8.75 -4.97
N ALA A 186 11.17 8.74 -3.92
CA ALA A 186 11.25 9.71 -2.84
C ALA A 186 12.52 9.54 -1.99
N LEU A 187 12.92 8.29 -1.67
CA LEU A 187 14.18 7.98 -0.99
C LEU A 187 15.39 8.52 -1.73
N ALA A 188 15.40 8.43 -3.06
CA ALA A 188 16.48 8.96 -3.88
C ALA A 188 16.63 10.48 -3.75
N LYS A 189 15.65 11.21 -3.22
CA LYS A 189 15.73 12.66 -2.98
C LYS A 189 16.08 13.01 -1.54
N ARG A 190 16.30 12.01 -0.69
CA ARG A 190 16.61 12.21 0.73
C ARG A 190 18.10 12.48 0.92
N PRO A 191 18.48 13.51 1.69
CA PRO A 191 19.89 13.78 1.98
C PRO A 191 20.57 12.61 2.72
N GLU A 192 19.81 11.83 3.48
CA GLU A 192 20.30 10.61 4.14
C GLU A 192 20.74 9.51 3.15
N CYS A 193 20.36 9.62 1.88
CA CYS A 193 20.69 8.70 0.80
C CYS A 193 21.78 9.22 -0.16
N ALA A 194 22.25 10.47 -0.01
CA ALA A 194 23.12 11.12 -1.00
C ALA A 194 24.46 10.38 -1.21
N ASP A 195 25.04 9.85 -0.12
CA ASP A 195 26.30 9.11 -0.12
C ASP A 195 26.10 7.58 -0.16
N LEU A 196 24.88 7.12 -0.43
CA LEU A 196 24.52 5.71 -0.45
C LEU A 196 24.33 5.19 -1.88
N SER A 197 24.58 3.89 -2.05
CA SER A 197 24.11 3.11 -3.19
C SER A 197 23.17 2.04 -2.67
N ILE A 198 21.91 2.08 -3.12
CA ILE A 198 20.85 1.18 -2.66
C ILE A 198 20.43 0.30 -3.84
N SER A 199 20.61 -1.02 -3.68
CA SER A 199 20.08 -2.04 -4.59
C SER A 199 18.69 -2.46 -4.12
N ILE A 200 17.77 -2.60 -5.06
CA ILE A 200 16.39 -3.00 -4.83
C ILE A 200 16.12 -4.22 -5.71
N ARG A 201 15.66 -5.29 -5.08
CA ARG A 201 15.23 -6.52 -5.75
C ARG A 201 13.85 -6.88 -5.21
N SER A 202 12.84 -6.91 -6.07
CA SER A 202 11.49 -7.29 -5.67
C SER A 202 10.99 -8.49 -6.48
N PHE A 203 10.29 -9.41 -5.82
CA PHE A 203 9.73 -10.60 -6.44
C PHE A 203 8.27 -10.76 -6.03
N ASP A 204 7.41 -11.02 -7.01
CA ASP A 204 6.01 -11.36 -6.79
C ASP A 204 5.88 -12.84 -6.44
N GLU A 205 5.27 -13.19 -5.32
CA GLU A 205 5.16 -14.59 -4.87
C GLU A 205 4.39 -15.47 -5.87
N GLY A 206 3.53 -14.86 -6.69
CA GLY A 206 2.75 -15.52 -7.73
C GLY A 206 3.50 -15.68 -9.06
N TRP A 207 4.81 -15.39 -9.11
CA TRP A 207 5.65 -15.48 -10.31
C TRP A 207 5.18 -14.61 -11.48
N LEU A 208 4.38 -13.58 -11.22
CA LEU A 208 3.85 -12.72 -12.28
C LEU A 208 4.89 -11.73 -12.79
N PHE A 209 5.81 -11.29 -11.93
CA PHE A 209 6.88 -10.35 -12.29
C PHE A 209 8.01 -10.35 -11.25
N ALA A 210 9.16 -9.82 -11.66
CA ALA A 210 10.21 -9.35 -10.78
C ALA A 210 10.53 -7.88 -11.09
N PHE A 211 11.22 -7.22 -10.17
CA PHE A 211 11.58 -5.81 -10.32
C PHE A 211 12.99 -5.54 -9.82
N SER A 212 13.78 -4.84 -10.63
CA SER A 212 15.13 -4.40 -10.30
C SER A 212 15.13 -2.88 -10.16
N GLY A 213 15.74 -2.38 -9.09
CA GLY A 213 15.93 -0.94 -8.92
C GLY A 213 17.29 -0.60 -8.32
N VAL A 214 17.73 0.62 -8.58
CA VAL A 214 18.93 1.20 -7.98
C VAL A 214 18.68 2.66 -7.60
N ILE A 215 19.19 3.06 -6.44
CA ILE A 215 19.30 4.46 -6.03
C ILE A 215 20.78 4.80 -5.88
N SER A 216 21.23 5.83 -6.59
CA SER A 216 22.59 6.38 -6.46
C SER A 216 22.62 7.81 -6.99
N LYS A 217 23.40 8.70 -6.35
CA LYS A 217 23.60 10.10 -6.77
C LYS A 217 22.29 10.83 -7.06
N ASP A 218 21.38 10.77 -6.09
CA ASP A 218 20.04 11.36 -6.13
C ASP A 218 19.13 10.88 -7.27
N CYS A 219 19.48 9.77 -7.93
CA CYS A 219 18.72 9.19 -9.02
C CYS A 219 18.17 7.83 -8.61
N TYR A 220 16.90 7.59 -8.96
CA TYR A 220 16.26 6.28 -8.89
C TYR A 220 16.02 5.80 -10.31
N LEU A 221 16.44 4.57 -10.60
CA LEU A 221 16.14 3.86 -11.83
C LEU A 221 15.57 2.50 -11.45
N GLY A 222 14.45 2.13 -12.06
CA GLY A 222 13.79 0.87 -11.82
C GLY A 222 13.17 0.33 -13.09
N GLU A 223 13.10 -1.00 -13.19
CA GLU A 223 12.52 -1.71 -14.31
C GLU A 223 11.93 -3.05 -13.87
N THR A 224 10.82 -3.43 -14.50
CA THR A 224 10.30 -4.80 -14.44
C THR A 224 11.26 -5.72 -15.19
N VAL A 225 11.60 -6.83 -14.57
CA VAL A 225 12.47 -7.86 -15.14
C VAL A 225 11.76 -9.21 -15.13
N GLU A 226 12.28 -10.16 -15.90
CA GLU A 226 11.78 -11.53 -15.92
C GLU A 226 11.94 -12.18 -14.54
N PRO A 227 10.89 -12.82 -13.98
CA PRO A 227 10.99 -13.55 -12.72
C PRO A 227 11.66 -14.91 -12.96
N THR A 228 12.98 -14.98 -12.78
CA THR A 228 13.75 -16.22 -12.93
C THR A 228 14.07 -16.87 -11.58
N PRO A 229 14.37 -18.19 -11.54
CA PRO A 229 14.84 -18.85 -10.32
C PRO A 229 16.09 -18.21 -9.70
N GLU A 230 17.00 -17.69 -10.51
CA GLU A 230 18.19 -16.97 -10.03
C GLU A 230 17.80 -15.66 -9.34
N PHE A 231 16.84 -14.92 -9.90
CA PHE A 231 16.36 -13.68 -9.28
C PHE A 231 15.57 -13.97 -8.00
N TYR A 232 14.83 -15.08 -7.96
CA TYR A 232 14.21 -15.58 -6.73
C TYR A 232 15.28 -15.80 -5.65
N GLU A 233 16.37 -16.49 -5.97
CA GLU A 233 17.46 -16.74 -5.02
C GLU A 233 18.14 -15.43 -4.58
N GLU A 234 18.29 -14.44 -5.47
CA GLU A 234 18.77 -13.10 -5.09
C GLU A 234 17.87 -12.44 -4.04
N VAL A 235 16.55 -12.56 -4.17
CA VAL A 235 15.58 -11.91 -3.27
C VAL A 235 15.44 -12.66 -1.94
N TYR A 236 15.34 -13.98 -1.98
CA TYR A 236 15.02 -14.80 -0.82
C TYR A 236 16.26 -15.39 -0.12
N GLY A 237 17.41 -15.44 -0.80
CA GLY A 237 18.66 -15.98 -0.25
C GLY A 237 18.74 -17.50 -0.22
N PHE A 238 17.79 -18.20 -0.85
CA PHE A 238 17.80 -19.65 -1.03
C PHE A 238 17.22 -20.01 -2.40
N ALA A 239 17.69 -21.14 -2.94
CA ALA A 239 17.24 -21.65 -4.22
C ALA A 239 15.72 -21.84 -4.24
N CYS A 240 15.15 -21.62 -5.42
CA CYS A 240 13.74 -21.81 -5.62
C CYS A 240 13.32 -23.27 -5.36
N PRO A 241 12.27 -23.54 -4.57
CA PRO A 241 11.84 -24.91 -4.28
C PRO A 241 11.14 -25.62 -5.44
N VAL A 242 10.83 -24.93 -6.55
CA VAL A 242 10.31 -25.63 -7.75
C VAL A 242 11.45 -26.32 -8.50
N ASP A 243 11.35 -27.64 -8.50
CA ASP A 243 12.03 -28.55 -9.41
C ASP A 243 11.78 -28.17 -10.88
N GLU A 244 12.72 -28.50 -11.78
CA GLU A 244 12.69 -28.18 -13.21
C GLU A 244 11.44 -28.70 -13.97
N GLU A 245 10.48 -29.35 -13.30
CA GLU A 245 9.23 -29.85 -13.86
C GLU A 245 7.99 -29.53 -13.01
N GLY A 246 7.92 -28.34 -12.39
CA GLY A 246 6.64 -27.69 -12.04
C GLY A 246 5.67 -28.54 -11.22
N LYS A 247 6.14 -29.22 -10.17
CA LYS A 247 5.24 -29.84 -9.18
C LYS A 247 5.62 -29.38 -7.78
N GLU A 248 4.71 -28.64 -7.17
CA GLU A 248 4.71 -28.35 -5.74
C GLU A 248 4.90 -29.68 -4.96
N GLU A 249 6.04 -29.85 -4.29
CA GLU A 249 6.20 -30.87 -3.27
C GLU A 249 5.30 -30.47 -2.08
N GLU A 250 4.13 -31.10 -1.98
CA GLU A 250 3.35 -31.12 -0.74
C GLU A 250 4.22 -31.76 0.37
N ALA A 251 4.63 -30.95 1.34
CA ALA A 251 5.35 -31.40 2.52
C ALA A 251 4.47 -32.36 3.35
N ALA A 252 5.03 -33.54 3.62
CA ALA A 252 4.45 -34.60 4.44
C ALA A 252 4.51 -34.31 5.95
#